data_AF-A0A6I3MKK4-F1
#
_entry.id   AF-A0A6I3MKK4-F1
#
_cell.length_a   1.000
_cell.length_b   1.000
_cell.length_c   1.000
_cell.angle_alpha   90.00
_cell.angle_beta   90.00
_cell.angle_gamma   90.00
#
_symmetry.space_group_name_H-M   'P 1'
#
loop_
_entity.id
_entity.type
_entity.pdbx_description
1 polymer ?
#
loop_
_entity_poly.entity_id
_entity_poly.type
_entity_poly.pdbx_seq_one_letter_code
_entity_poly.pdbx_strand_id
1 'polypeptide(L)'
;MWSDRYYYLNIYSDKELSTSFNTLEIRNFLESLKELKKKSDFVFNNQTDFPFTIIILLNARNIDSWSDKDVNESKTNLLSIVCAKSNDEDFKILKETFIKIAKFLNWKLIEEDSENEIKN
;
A
#
# COMPACT_ATOMS: atom_id res chain seq x y z
N MET A 1 -14.08 13.85 1.85
CA MET A 1 -15.06 13.50 0.81
C MET A 1 -14.37 12.49 -0.08
N TRP A 2 -14.78 11.23 0.03
CA TRP A 2 -14.12 10.10 -0.61
C TRP A 2 -14.45 10.08 -2.10
N SER A 3 -13.53 9.55 -2.91
CA SER A 3 -13.69 9.52 -4.36
C SER A 3 -14.51 8.32 -4.78
N ASP A 4 -15.59 8.51 -5.54
CA ASP A 4 -16.31 7.41 -6.20
C ASP A 4 -15.43 6.63 -7.20
N ARG A 5 -14.23 7.13 -7.49
CA ARG A 5 -13.31 6.58 -8.49
C ARG A 5 -12.14 5.78 -7.92
N TYR A 6 -11.86 5.92 -6.62
CA TYR A 6 -10.67 5.32 -6.01
C TYR A 6 -10.98 4.59 -4.71
N TYR A 7 -10.26 3.51 -4.47
CA TYR A 7 -10.13 2.93 -3.14
C TYR A 7 -8.87 3.48 -2.47
N TYR A 8 -9.00 3.71 -1.16
CA TYR A 8 -7.92 4.06 -0.26
C TYR A 8 -7.72 2.88 0.69
N LEU A 9 -6.58 2.23 0.56
CA LEU A 9 -6.23 1.04 1.32
C LEU A 9 -4.95 1.30 2.10
N ASN A 10 -4.81 0.64 3.23
CA ASN A 10 -3.63 0.70 4.06
C ASN A 10 -3.12 -0.72 4.35
N ILE A 11 -1.80 -0.90 4.38
CA ILE A 11 -1.16 -2.13 4.88
C ILE A 11 -0.30 -1.78 6.09
N TYR A 12 -0.63 -2.38 7.24
CA TYR A 12 0.03 -2.15 8.52
C TYR A 12 -0.20 -3.33 9.48
N SER A 13 0.62 -3.43 10.54
CA SER A 13 0.51 -4.51 11.53
C SER A 13 -0.72 -4.38 12.43
N ASP A 14 -0.89 -3.18 12.99
CA ASP A 14 -1.91 -2.79 13.97
C ASP A 14 -2.14 -1.28 13.94
N LYS A 15 -3.28 -0.80 14.45
CA LYS A 15 -3.69 0.62 14.38
C LYS A 15 -2.73 1.58 15.09
N GLU A 16 -1.92 1.09 16.04
CA GLU A 16 -0.93 1.89 16.75
C GLU A 16 0.39 2.00 15.97
N LEU A 17 0.49 1.35 14.80
CA LEU A 17 1.70 1.26 13.97
C LEU A 17 2.92 0.79 14.77
N SER A 18 2.69 -0.16 15.70
CA SER A 18 3.67 -0.58 16.70
C SER A 18 4.87 -1.33 16.12
N THR A 19 4.72 -1.88 14.91
CA THR A 19 5.74 -2.67 14.21
C THR A 19 6.19 -1.96 12.95
N SER A 20 7.50 -2.00 12.69
CA SER A 20 8.11 -1.48 11.47
C SER A 20 8.89 -2.58 10.75
N PHE A 21 8.93 -2.51 9.43
CA PHE A 21 9.74 -3.36 8.56
C PHE A 21 10.92 -2.58 7.98
N ASN A 22 11.97 -3.27 7.55
CA ASN A 22 13.10 -2.66 6.87
C ASN A 22 12.68 -2.09 5.50
N THR A 23 12.84 -0.79 5.30
CA THR A 23 12.39 -0.13 4.06
C THR A 23 13.11 -0.63 2.81
N LEU A 24 14.40 -0.93 2.88
CA LEU A 24 15.14 -1.47 1.74
C LEU A 24 14.60 -2.83 1.31
N GLU A 25 14.26 -3.70 2.25
CA GLU A 25 13.65 -4.99 1.95
C GLU A 25 12.27 -4.84 1.28
N ILE A 26 11.46 -3.89 1.74
CA ILE A 26 10.17 -3.56 1.10
C ILE A 26 10.40 -3.07 -0.33
N ARG A 27 11.32 -2.12 -0.53
CA ARG A 27 11.65 -1.59 -1.86
C ARG A 27 12.06 -2.71 -2.81
N ASN A 28 13.01 -3.55 -2.39
CA ASN A 28 13.49 -4.67 -3.20
C ASN A 28 12.35 -5.66 -3.55
N PHE A 29 11.46 -5.94 -2.59
CA PHE A 29 10.30 -6.79 -2.85
C PHE A 29 9.34 -6.14 -3.85
N LEU A 30 8.97 -4.88 -3.68
CA LEU A 30 8.07 -4.17 -4.60
C LEU A 30 8.68 -4.01 -6.01
N GLU A 31 9.98 -3.77 -6.11
CA GLU A 31 10.71 -3.71 -7.39
C GLU A 31 10.73 -5.08 -8.11
N SER A 32 10.61 -6.19 -7.36
CA SER A 32 10.51 -7.53 -7.94
C SER A 32 9.13 -7.86 -8.51
N LEU A 33 8.10 -7.09 -8.16
CA LEU A 33 6.74 -7.28 -8.66
C LEU A 33 6.59 -6.64 -10.05
N LYS A 34 6.31 -7.47 -11.07
CA LYS A 34 6.14 -7.01 -12.46
C LYS A 34 4.98 -6.03 -12.64
N GLU A 35 4.03 -6.01 -11.70
CA GLU A 35 2.86 -5.15 -11.70
C GLU A 35 3.19 -3.69 -11.34
N LEU A 36 4.32 -3.47 -10.66
CA LEU A 36 4.69 -2.18 -10.10
C LEU A 36 5.95 -1.61 -10.79
N LYS A 37 6.07 -0.29 -10.73
CA LYS A 37 7.26 0.44 -11.11
C LYS A 37 7.61 1.46 -10.05
N LYS A 38 8.91 1.58 -9.77
CA LYS A 38 9.43 2.61 -8.89
C LYS A 38 9.23 3.99 -9.52
N LYS A 39 8.61 4.90 -8.79
CA LYS A 39 8.53 6.33 -9.14
C LYS A 39 9.58 7.14 -8.37
N SER A 40 9.79 6.81 -7.10
CA SER A 40 10.86 7.33 -6.24
C SER A 40 11.22 6.28 -5.19
N ASP A 41 12.15 6.59 -4.28
CA ASP A 41 12.54 5.66 -3.22
C ASP A 41 11.38 5.22 -2.31
N PHE A 42 10.33 6.02 -2.17
CA PHE A 42 9.20 5.71 -1.29
C PHE A 42 7.87 5.62 -2.00
N VAL A 43 7.86 5.74 -3.34
CA VAL A 43 6.62 5.77 -4.12
C VAL A 43 6.71 4.82 -5.30
N PHE A 44 5.71 3.95 -5.41
CA PHE A 44 5.54 2.98 -6.48
C PHE A 44 4.22 3.22 -7.19
N ASN A 45 4.22 3.08 -8.51
CA ASN A 45 3.03 3.22 -9.34
C ASN A 45 2.79 1.93 -10.14
N ASN A 46 1.62 1.83 -10.77
CA ASN A 46 1.33 0.76 -11.73
C ASN A 46 2.27 0.79 -12.97
N GLN A 47 2.56 -0.39 -13.51
CA GLN A 47 3.05 -0.55 -14.89
C GLN A 47 1.97 -0.24 -15.93
N THR A 48 2.37 -0.04 -17.19
CA THR A 48 1.48 0.40 -18.30
C THR A 48 0.23 -0.47 -18.46
N ASP A 49 0.36 -1.79 -18.28
CA ASP A 49 -0.72 -2.76 -18.45
C ASP A 49 -1.33 -3.24 -17.12
N PHE A 50 -1.12 -2.48 -16.04
CA PHE A 50 -1.67 -2.78 -14.73
C PHE A 50 -2.64 -1.67 -14.29
N PRO A 51 -3.76 -1.99 -13.61
CA PRO A 51 -4.71 -0.98 -13.18
C PRO A 51 -4.05 0.09 -12.30
N PHE A 52 -4.60 1.30 -12.36
CA PHE A 52 -4.03 2.44 -11.63
C PHE A 52 -3.85 2.11 -10.15
N THR A 53 -2.60 2.25 -9.68
CA THR A 53 -2.23 2.15 -8.27
C THR A 53 -1.07 3.07 -7.98
N ILE A 54 -1.08 3.65 -6.79
CA ILE A 54 0.03 4.35 -6.17
C ILE A 54 0.18 3.78 -4.76
N ILE A 55 1.40 3.38 -4.41
CA ILE A 55 1.78 2.89 -3.09
C ILE A 55 2.84 3.84 -2.54
N ILE A 56 2.65 4.31 -1.30
CA ILE A 56 3.59 5.16 -0.59
C ILE A 56 4.09 4.42 0.66
N LEU A 57 5.41 4.34 0.82
CA LEU A 57 6.06 3.77 1.99
C LEU A 57 6.24 4.83 3.07
N LEU A 58 5.61 4.65 4.22
CA LEU A 58 5.57 5.64 5.29
C LEU A 58 6.13 5.07 6.60
N ASN A 59 6.72 5.95 7.38
CA ASN A 59 7.04 5.79 8.79
C ASN A 59 6.19 6.79 9.59
N ALA A 60 4.88 6.57 9.57
CA ALA A 60 3.90 7.47 10.15
C ALA A 60 3.83 7.34 11.68
N ARG A 61 3.44 8.42 12.36
CA ARG A 61 3.19 8.39 13.81
C ARG A 61 1.78 7.92 14.15
N ASN A 62 0.84 8.11 13.24
CA ASN A 62 -0.56 7.80 13.41
C ASN A 62 -1.15 7.45 12.03
N ILE A 63 -2.04 6.46 11.97
CA ILE A 63 -2.66 6.00 10.73
C ILE A 63 -3.59 7.05 10.08
N ASP A 64 -4.25 7.87 10.89
CA ASP A 64 -5.20 8.90 10.45
C ASP A 64 -4.51 10.24 10.14
N SER A 65 -3.20 10.35 10.43
CA SER A 65 -2.46 11.59 10.28
C SER A 65 -1.02 11.33 9.85
N TRP A 66 -0.84 11.35 8.53
CA TRP A 66 0.45 11.24 7.86
C TRP A 66 0.51 12.18 6.64
N SER A 67 1.72 12.36 6.13
CA SER A 67 2.04 13.12 4.93
C SER A 67 3.03 12.35 4.06
N ASP A 68 3.16 12.75 2.80
CA ASP A 68 4.18 12.20 1.88
C ASP A 68 5.62 12.48 2.31
N LYS A 69 5.82 13.26 3.38
CA LYS A 69 7.12 13.55 4.00
C LYS A 69 7.44 12.63 5.18
N ASP A 70 6.48 11.85 5.66
CA ASP A 70 6.69 10.89 6.75
C ASP A 70 7.37 9.62 6.23
N VAL A 71 8.44 9.78 5.45
CA VAL A 71 9.24 8.70 4.86
C VAL A 71 10.52 8.50 5.67
N ASN A 72 11.07 7.28 5.64
CA ASN A 72 12.32 6.98 6.33
C ASN A 72 13.08 5.87 5.59
N GLU A 73 14.39 6.06 5.38
CA GLU A 73 15.23 5.10 4.63
C GLU A 73 15.40 3.73 5.31
N SER A 74 15.20 3.66 6.62
CA SER A 74 15.47 2.46 7.42
C SER A 74 14.21 1.70 7.83
N LYS A 75 13.12 2.41 8.08
CA LYS A 75 11.90 1.85 8.67
C LYS A 75 10.65 2.31 7.94
N THR A 76 9.76 1.39 7.69
CA THR A 76 8.40 1.65 7.22
C THR A 76 7.45 0.94 8.16
N ASN A 77 6.36 1.59 8.57
CA ASN A 77 5.32 0.99 9.43
C ASN A 77 3.92 1.09 8.81
N LEU A 78 3.79 1.78 7.68
CA LEU A 78 2.53 1.94 6.95
C LEU A 78 2.81 1.97 5.45
N LEU A 79 2.03 1.22 4.67
CA LEU A 79 1.89 1.42 3.24
C LEU A 79 0.53 2.03 2.99
N SER A 80 0.49 3.26 2.45
CA SER A 80 -0.76 3.87 1.98
C SER A 80 -0.91 3.63 0.48
N ILE A 81 -2.10 3.21 0.07
CA ILE A 81 -2.40 2.77 -1.29
C ILE A 81 -3.61 3.53 -1.81
N VAL A 82 -3.48 4.10 -3.00
CA VAL A 82 -4.60 4.65 -3.77
C VAL A 82 -4.70 3.85 -5.06
N CYS A 83 -5.86 3.24 -5.33
CA CYS A 83 -6.06 2.45 -6.54
C CYS A 83 -7.42 2.66 -7.19
N ALA A 84 -7.56 2.24 -8.45
CA ALA A 84 -8.81 2.37 -9.20
C ALA A 84 -9.95 1.55 -8.58
N LYS A 85 -11.15 2.14 -8.57
CA LYS A 85 -12.43 1.51 -8.21
C LYS A 85 -13.26 1.12 -9.45
N SER A 86 -12.76 1.41 -10.66
CA SER A 86 -13.55 1.52 -11.90
C SER A 86 -14.26 0.24 -12.36
N ASN A 87 -13.68 -0.95 -12.16
CA ASN A 87 -14.33 -2.23 -12.46
C ASN A 87 -13.86 -3.33 -11.49
N ASP A 88 -14.69 -4.36 -11.29
CA ASP A 88 -14.45 -5.44 -10.32
C ASP A 88 -13.25 -6.33 -10.69
N GLU A 89 -12.95 -6.49 -11.99
CA GLU A 89 -11.83 -7.32 -12.47
C GLU A 89 -10.48 -6.68 -12.16
N ASP A 90 -10.34 -5.38 -12.43
CA ASP A 90 -9.17 -4.56 -12.11
C ASP A 90 -8.92 -4.58 -10.60
N PHE A 91 -9.98 -4.41 -9.80
CA PHE A 91 -9.85 -4.43 -8.35
C PHE A 91 -9.44 -5.81 -7.83
N LYS A 92 -9.94 -6.89 -8.44
CA LYS A 92 -9.52 -8.26 -8.09
C LYS A 92 -8.02 -8.46 -8.33
N ILE A 93 -7.51 -8.04 -9.48
CA ILE A 93 -6.08 -8.12 -9.82
C ILE A 93 -5.23 -7.27 -8.86
N LEU A 94 -5.68 -6.03 -8.57
CA LEU A 94 -5.04 -5.15 -7.59
C LEU A 94 -4.99 -5.79 -6.20
N LYS A 95 -6.13 -6.33 -5.74
CA LYS A 95 -6.27 -7.00 -4.45
C LYS A 95 -5.31 -8.18 -4.31
N GLU A 96 -5.15 -9.01 -5.34
CA GLU A 96 -4.17 -10.11 -5.31
C GLU A 96 -2.73 -9.61 -5.11
N THR A 97 -2.34 -8.52 -5.77
CA THR A 97 -1.02 -7.89 -5.58
C THR A 97 -0.86 -7.35 -4.17
N PHE A 98 -1.87 -6.64 -3.63
CA PHE A 98 -1.80 -6.09 -2.28
C PHE A 98 -1.78 -7.17 -1.19
N ILE A 99 -2.49 -8.28 -1.39
CA ILE A 99 -2.46 -9.43 -0.47
C ILE A 99 -1.08 -10.10 -0.48
N LYS A 100 -0.39 -10.18 -1.63
CA LYS A 100 0.99 -10.67 -1.68
C LYS A 100 1.93 -9.78 -0.86
N ILE A 101 1.78 -8.46 -0.98
CA ILE A 101 2.56 -7.48 -0.19
C ILE A 101 2.27 -7.65 1.30
N ALA A 102 1.00 -7.67 1.69
CA ALA A 102 0.59 -7.86 3.09
C ALA A 102 1.14 -9.16 3.69
N LYS A 103 1.11 -10.26 2.93
CA LYS A 103 1.68 -11.55 3.34
C LYS A 103 3.20 -11.50 3.52
N PHE A 104 3.92 -10.85 2.60
CA PHE A 104 5.36 -10.67 2.72
C PHE A 104 5.73 -9.92 4.02
N LEU A 105 4.95 -8.89 4.37
CA LEU A 105 5.17 -8.09 5.58
C LEU A 105 4.61 -8.73 6.86
N ASN A 106 3.82 -9.80 6.73
CA ASN A 106 2.99 -10.34 7.80
C ASN A 106 2.07 -9.27 8.45
N TRP A 107 1.51 -8.41 7.61
CA TRP A 107 0.62 -7.29 7.98
C TRP A 107 -0.79 -7.49 7.44
N LYS A 108 -1.72 -6.62 7.85
CA LYS A 108 -3.12 -6.63 7.41
C LYS A 108 -3.32 -5.63 6.28
N LEU A 109 -4.14 -6.00 5.30
CA LEU A 109 -4.64 -5.09 4.27
C LEU A 109 -6.02 -4.59 4.72
N ILE A 110 -6.17 -3.28 4.92
CA ILE A 110 -7.38 -2.65 5.45
C ILE A 110 -7.90 -1.63 4.45
N GLU A 111 -9.21 -1.61 4.23
CA GLU A 111 -9.88 -0.52 3.53
C GLU A 111 -10.10 0.64 4.49
N GLU A 112 -9.65 1.85 4.14
CA GLU A 112 -9.68 3.00 5.06
C GLU A 112 -11.12 3.46 5.36
N ASP A 113 -12.00 3.42 4.36
CA ASP A 113 -13.40 3.83 4.46
C ASP A 113 -14.21 2.99 5.46
N SER A 114 -14.01 1.68 5.42
CA SER A 114 -14.86 0.72 6.11
C SER A 114 -14.17 0.07 7.31
N GLU A 115 -12.87 0.35 7.50
CA GLU A 115 -11.95 -0.30 8.43
C GLU A 115 -11.96 -1.85 8.33
N ASN A 116 -12.47 -2.40 7.23
CA ASN A 116 -12.59 -3.83 7.06
C ASN A 116 -11.26 -4.40 6.55
N GLU A 117 -10.86 -5.51 7.16
CA GLU A 117 -9.72 -6.29 6.69
C GLU A 117 -10.08 -7.03 5.39
N ILE A 118 -9.34 -6.75 4.33
CA ILE A 118 -9.50 -7.40 3.03
C ILE A 118 -8.72 -8.71 3.05
N LYS A 119 -9.45 -9.82 2.92
CA LYS A 119 -8.90 -11.19 2.84
C LYS A 119 -9.17 -11.81 1.47
N ASN A 120 -8.40 -12.85 1.14
CA ASN A 120 -8.69 -13.73 -0.01
C ASN A 120 -10.05 -14.39 0.14
#